data_AF-A0A2A4U9Y9-F1
#
_entry.id   AF-A0A2A4U9Y9-F1
#
_cell.length_a   1.000
_cell.length_b   1.000
_cell.length_c   1.000
_cell.angle_alpha   90.00
_cell.angle_beta   90.00
_cell.angle_gamma   90.00
#
_symmetry.space_group_name_H-M   'P 1'
#
loop_
_entity.id
_entity.type
_entity.pdbx_description
1 polymer ?
#
loop_
_entity_poly.entity_id
_entity_poly.type
_entity_poly.pdbx_seq_one_letter_code
_entity_poly.pdbx_strand_id
1 'polypeptide(L)'
;MKLFLVLAGFWLCLSLTFSPKVSQADDACDLLVTNDEWMARITEGKSIGTYFTDLDSCLFHNKVLQKQLNDTAVHFIETLPSVDEQELRKNISKFLKRALLLNATHNFAPSQYIYALIHNAPPESMIAKIFEQNYGIYAKWVHLADQHGEPRAIFDTAIRMAAKTPVEGFSQSPQMSYVRVLYLEKNVEEFSQQMPWLTEELVPLKQSLIKMLSQKTANSVEKHVYPKYNFNKFRVLKSSETPVAWKLNGQILPPKCFAYVWVSGDNYESFQERFPIKSLDHLIKNTGLYFGKEIPNFEPIYPWEKNMPVSLAKFISKCTVENSAVAHPFNPSKGHPIKIDGEIVTAYDNKKEGLDYKILHSISVKECQSLAPHVKGVCERAFLLRTGSDFGGYIGASYWYTIYGLFRLPDNRQIIIPLKQPSTSYLLS
;
A
#
# COMPACT_ATOMS: atom_id res chain seq x y z
N MET A 1 -17.01 28.68 15.23
CA MET A 1 -15.67 28.06 15.33
C MET A 1 -15.25 27.83 16.80
N LYS A 2 -16.17 27.31 17.64
CA LYS A 2 -15.95 26.98 19.06
C LYS A 2 -16.83 25.80 19.54
N LEU A 3 -17.38 25.00 18.63
CA LEU A 3 -18.36 23.93 18.95
C LEU A 3 -17.91 22.52 18.54
N PHE A 4 -16.63 22.32 18.20
CA PHE A 4 -16.10 21.05 17.69
C PHE A 4 -15.28 20.24 18.70
N LEU A 5 -15.11 20.71 19.95
CA LEU A 5 -14.21 20.11 20.94
C LEU A 5 -14.92 19.40 22.11
N VAL A 6 -16.26 19.30 22.12
CA VAL A 6 -17.01 18.75 23.28
C VAL A 6 -17.68 17.40 23.00
N LEU A 7 -17.72 16.92 21.75
CA LEU A 7 -18.46 15.68 21.41
C LEU A 7 -17.62 14.39 21.37
N ALA A 8 -16.31 14.45 21.67
CA ALA A 8 -15.46 13.25 21.69
C ALA A 8 -15.60 12.40 22.97
N GLY A 9 -16.34 12.86 24.00
CA GLY A 9 -16.32 12.25 25.33
C GLY A 9 -17.52 11.39 25.74
N PHE A 10 -18.54 11.17 24.91
CA PHE A 10 -19.84 10.65 25.39
C PHE A 10 -20.33 9.31 24.79
N TRP A 11 -19.52 8.61 23.99
CA TRP A 11 -20.00 7.45 23.21
C TRP A 11 -19.35 6.09 23.53
N LEU A 12 -18.80 5.90 24.74
CA LEU A 12 -18.05 4.67 25.10
C LEU A 12 -18.62 3.84 26.26
N CYS A 13 -19.90 4.00 26.60
CA CYS A 13 -20.51 3.26 27.72
C CYS A 13 -21.52 2.16 27.35
N LEU A 14 -21.71 1.75 26.09
CA LEU A 14 -22.78 0.79 25.74
C LEU A 14 -22.42 -0.44 24.90
N SER A 15 -21.17 -0.91 24.90
CA SER A 15 -20.79 -2.15 24.18
C SER A 15 -19.86 -3.09 24.95
N LEU A 16 -19.89 -3.06 26.29
CA LEU A 16 -19.17 -4.02 27.14
C LEU A 16 -20.13 -4.95 27.88
N THR A 17 -20.81 -5.87 27.19
CA THR A 17 -21.17 -7.16 27.77
C THR A 17 -21.21 -8.24 26.68
N PHE A 18 -20.71 -9.43 27.03
CA PHE A 18 -20.63 -10.69 26.26
C PHE A 18 -19.36 -10.91 25.40
N SER A 19 -18.33 -11.49 26.02
CA SER A 19 -17.34 -12.34 25.33
C SER A 19 -17.74 -13.81 25.49
N PRO A 20 -17.93 -14.58 24.40
CA PRO A 20 -18.01 -16.04 24.50
C PRO A 20 -16.60 -16.62 24.66
N LYS A 21 -16.47 -17.63 25.53
CA LYS A 21 -15.25 -18.45 25.64
C LYS A 21 -15.01 -19.18 24.31
N VAL A 22 -13.90 -18.88 23.65
CA VAL A 22 -13.42 -19.61 22.47
C VAL A 22 -12.41 -20.66 22.95
N SER A 23 -12.61 -21.89 22.49
CA SER A 23 -11.82 -23.07 22.82
C SER A 23 -10.48 -23.10 22.07
N GLN A 24 -9.46 -23.57 22.79
CA GLN A 24 -8.07 -23.82 22.40
C GLN A 24 -7.86 -24.34 20.96
N ALA A 25 -7.08 -23.59 20.17
CA ALA A 25 -6.18 -24.09 19.13
C ALA A 25 -5.16 -23.00 18.71
N ASP A 26 -3.87 -23.35 18.69
CA ASP A 26 -2.67 -22.63 18.20
C ASP A 26 -1.97 -21.61 19.15
N ASP A 27 -1.31 -22.16 20.17
CA ASP A 27 -0.62 -21.57 21.33
C ASP A 27 0.46 -20.47 21.13
N ALA A 28 0.68 -19.90 19.94
CA ALA A 28 1.70 -18.85 19.74
C ALA A 28 1.12 -17.42 19.67
N CYS A 29 -0.17 -17.28 19.35
CA CYS A 29 -0.79 -15.98 19.09
C CYS A 29 -2.04 -15.68 19.94
N ASP A 30 -2.30 -16.49 20.96
CA ASP A 30 -3.35 -16.30 21.98
C ASP A 30 -3.05 -15.18 22.99
N LEU A 31 -2.26 -14.19 22.58
CA LEU A 31 -1.99 -12.98 23.35
C LEU A 31 -3.19 -12.03 23.28
N LEU A 32 -4.31 -12.44 23.87
CA LEU A 32 -5.38 -11.52 24.28
C LEU A 32 -4.84 -10.67 25.44
N VAL A 33 -4.16 -9.58 25.11
CA VAL A 33 -3.60 -8.66 26.11
C VAL A 33 -4.62 -7.58 26.44
N THR A 34 -5.05 -7.56 27.69
CA THR A 34 -5.97 -6.56 28.23
C THR A 34 -5.31 -5.18 28.29
N ASN A 35 -6.12 -4.11 28.35
CA ASN A 35 -5.60 -2.74 28.50
C ASN A 35 -4.72 -2.59 29.77
N ASP A 36 -5.06 -3.30 30.85
CA ASP A 36 -4.31 -3.26 32.10
C ASP A 36 -2.93 -3.92 31.95
N GLU A 37 -2.84 -5.03 31.22
CA GLU A 37 -1.56 -5.67 30.91
C GLU A 37 -0.70 -4.82 29.98
N TRP A 38 -1.32 -4.11 29.03
CA TRP A 38 -0.63 -3.13 28.22
C TRP A 38 -0.07 -2.00 29.09
N MET A 39 -0.87 -1.48 30.01
CA MET A 39 -0.44 -0.44 30.95
C MET A 39 0.71 -0.91 31.83
N ALA A 40 0.61 -2.09 32.43
CA ALA A 40 1.68 -2.67 33.25
C ALA A 40 2.99 -2.79 32.46
N ARG A 41 2.93 -3.22 31.19
CA ARG A 41 4.11 -3.33 30.32
C ARG A 41 4.71 -1.96 29.98
N ILE A 42 3.87 -0.94 29.78
CA ILE A 42 4.29 0.43 29.47
C ILE A 42 4.92 1.09 30.70
N THR A 43 4.38 0.87 31.89
CA THR A 43 4.84 1.47 33.15
C THR A 43 6.10 0.79 33.70
N GLU A 44 6.22 -0.53 33.59
CA GLU A 44 7.37 -1.28 34.11
C GLU A 44 8.67 -1.08 33.32
N GLY A 45 8.65 -0.36 32.19
CA GLY A 45 9.84 -0.08 31.38
C GLY A 45 10.50 -1.33 30.77
N LYS A 46 9.85 -2.50 30.87
CA LYS A 46 10.27 -3.73 30.20
C LYS A 46 10.37 -3.45 28.70
N SER A 47 11.35 -4.09 28.04
CA SER A 47 11.61 -3.94 26.61
C SER A 47 10.33 -4.16 25.78
N ILE A 48 9.67 -3.06 25.44
CA ILE A 48 8.55 -3.01 24.48
C ILE A 48 9.02 -3.53 23.10
N GLY A 49 10.33 -3.51 22.84
CA GLY A 49 10.94 -3.94 21.56
C GLY A 49 10.72 -5.41 21.25
N THR A 50 11.09 -6.31 22.16
CA THR A 50 10.95 -7.77 21.98
C THR A 50 9.50 -8.18 21.80
N TYR A 51 8.58 -7.52 22.53
CA TYR A 51 7.15 -7.82 22.44
C TYR A 51 6.54 -7.46 21.08
N PHE A 52 6.91 -6.32 20.48
CA PHE A 52 6.38 -5.97 19.16
C PHE A 52 6.88 -6.90 18.06
N THR A 53 8.05 -7.52 18.22
CA THR A 53 8.53 -8.56 17.29
C THR A 53 7.64 -9.80 17.32
N ASP A 54 7.23 -10.23 18.51
CA ASP A 54 6.31 -11.37 18.66
C ASP A 54 4.92 -11.00 18.09
N LEU A 55 4.43 -9.80 18.42
CA LEU A 55 3.14 -9.28 17.97
C LEU A 55 3.04 -9.15 16.44
N ASP A 56 4.11 -8.71 15.78
CA ASP A 56 4.21 -8.57 14.32
C ASP A 56 3.82 -9.86 13.58
N SER A 57 4.33 -11.00 14.07
CA SER A 57 4.06 -12.31 13.48
C SER A 57 2.60 -12.76 13.62
N CYS A 58 1.91 -12.27 14.65
CA CYS A 58 0.53 -12.65 14.98
C CYS A 58 -0.52 -11.75 14.34
N LEU A 59 -0.23 -10.45 14.17
CA LEU A 59 -1.19 -9.49 13.63
C LEU A 59 -1.62 -9.81 12.21
N PHE A 60 -0.75 -10.45 11.42
CA PHE A 60 -1.01 -10.69 10.01
C PHE A 60 -2.31 -11.48 9.77
N HIS A 61 -2.57 -12.53 10.54
CA HIS A 61 -3.73 -13.40 10.38
C HIS A 61 -4.85 -13.16 11.39
N ASN A 62 -4.60 -12.34 12.42
CA ASN A 62 -5.51 -12.20 13.54
C ASN A 62 -6.21 -10.84 13.53
N LYS A 63 -7.32 -10.74 12.78
CA LYS A 63 -8.15 -9.52 12.69
C LYS A 63 -8.71 -9.08 14.05
N VAL A 64 -8.93 -10.02 14.96
CA VAL A 64 -9.39 -9.73 16.34
C VAL A 64 -8.29 -8.99 17.10
N LEU A 65 -7.05 -9.49 17.03
CA LEU A 65 -5.88 -8.86 17.65
C LEU A 65 -5.55 -7.52 17.01
N GLN A 66 -5.65 -7.40 15.67
CA GLN A 66 -5.52 -6.11 14.98
C GLN A 66 -6.53 -5.08 15.51
N LYS A 67 -7.79 -5.51 15.68
CA LYS A 67 -8.83 -4.65 16.24
C LYS A 67 -8.53 -4.26 17.68
N GLN A 68 -8.14 -5.21 18.53
CA GLN A 68 -7.81 -4.94 19.93
C GLN A 68 -6.63 -3.98 20.06
N LEU A 69 -5.54 -4.21 19.33
CA LEU A 69 -4.38 -3.33 19.34
C LEU A 69 -4.75 -1.90 18.90
N ASN A 70 -5.62 -1.79 17.89
CA ASN A 70 -6.15 -0.52 17.44
C ASN A 70 -6.99 0.16 18.53
N ASP A 71 -7.91 -0.57 19.16
CA ASP A 71 -8.81 -0.04 20.21
C ASP A 71 -8.00 0.41 21.44
N THR A 72 -6.98 -0.36 21.85
CA THR A 72 -6.04 0.03 22.91
C THR A 72 -5.25 1.29 22.51
N ALA A 73 -4.79 1.40 21.26
CA ALA A 73 -4.10 2.60 20.81
C ALA A 73 -5.01 3.83 20.80
N VAL A 74 -6.27 3.70 20.39
CA VAL A 74 -7.27 4.79 20.47
C VAL A 74 -7.46 5.22 21.92
N HIS A 75 -7.67 4.26 22.83
CA HIS A 75 -7.83 4.55 24.26
C HIS A 75 -6.63 5.32 24.85
N PHE A 76 -5.40 4.95 24.46
CA PHE A 76 -4.21 5.68 24.90
C PHE A 76 -4.07 7.06 24.27
N ILE A 77 -4.47 7.27 23.02
CA ILE A 77 -4.51 8.61 22.41
C ILE A 77 -5.45 9.52 23.20
N GLU A 78 -6.62 9.01 23.58
CA GLU A 78 -7.66 9.76 24.30
C GLU A 78 -7.24 10.11 25.74
N THR A 79 -6.50 9.22 26.40
CA THR A 79 -6.04 9.41 27.78
C THR A 79 -4.72 10.16 27.89
N LEU A 80 -3.92 10.23 26.81
CA LEU A 80 -2.62 10.90 26.80
C LEU A 80 -2.64 12.34 27.35
N PRO A 81 -3.65 13.18 27.04
CA PRO A 81 -3.77 14.52 27.59
C PRO A 81 -3.86 14.61 29.11
N SER A 82 -4.38 13.57 29.78
CA SER A 82 -4.53 13.51 31.24
C SER A 82 -3.35 12.88 31.97
N VAL A 83 -2.31 12.41 31.25
CA VAL A 83 -1.14 11.79 31.88
C VAL A 83 -0.14 12.87 32.29
N ASP A 84 -0.11 13.22 33.58
CA ASP A 84 0.78 14.26 34.13
C ASP A 84 2.25 13.81 34.21
N GLU A 85 2.50 12.52 34.39
CA GLU A 85 3.85 11.97 34.51
C GLU A 85 4.57 11.95 33.14
N GLN A 86 5.64 12.74 33.02
CA GLN A 86 6.36 12.93 31.76
C GLN A 86 6.97 11.64 31.20
N GLU A 87 7.54 10.77 32.04
CA GLU A 87 8.15 9.52 31.58
C GLU A 87 7.09 8.49 31.16
N LEU A 88 5.98 8.38 31.90
CA LEU A 88 4.83 7.58 31.49
C LEU A 88 4.27 8.05 30.15
N ARG A 89 4.07 9.37 29.98
CA ARG A 89 3.62 9.97 28.72
C ARG A 89 4.54 9.60 27.55
N LYS A 90 5.85 9.68 27.74
CA LYS A 90 6.86 9.29 26.74
C LYS A 90 6.79 7.80 26.41
N ASN A 91 6.55 6.92 27.39
CA ASN A 91 6.41 5.48 27.17
C ASN A 91 5.12 5.14 26.42
N ILE A 92 3.98 5.75 26.77
CA ILE A 92 2.72 5.63 26.03
C ILE A 92 2.91 6.11 24.59
N SER A 93 3.61 7.22 24.38
CA SER A 93 3.87 7.78 23.04
C SER A 93 4.69 6.83 22.16
N LYS A 94 5.73 6.20 22.71
CA LYS A 94 6.53 5.17 22.01
C LYS A 94 5.68 3.95 21.67
N PHE A 95 4.83 3.51 22.60
CA PHE A 95 3.89 2.42 22.38
C PHE A 95 2.95 2.74 21.22
N LEU A 96 2.25 3.88 21.29
CA LEU A 96 1.30 4.34 20.27
C LEU A 96 1.92 4.37 18.87
N LYS A 97 3.11 4.98 18.73
CA LYS A 97 3.81 5.06 17.44
C LYS A 97 4.07 3.67 16.85
N ARG A 98 4.52 2.73 17.67
CA ARG A 98 4.86 1.37 17.22
C ARG A 98 3.61 0.54 16.95
N ALA A 99 2.64 0.54 17.86
CA ALA A 99 1.39 -0.22 17.73
C ALA A 99 0.63 0.16 16.47
N LEU A 100 0.41 1.46 16.26
CA LEU A 100 -0.32 1.96 15.09
C LEU A 100 0.44 1.71 13.80
N LEU A 101 1.76 1.98 13.76
CA LEU A 101 2.56 1.73 12.57
C LEU A 101 2.55 0.25 12.21
N LEU A 102 2.73 -0.63 13.19
CA LEU A 102 2.75 -2.08 12.99
C LEU A 102 1.42 -2.58 12.40
N ASN A 103 0.31 -2.17 13.00
CA ASN A 103 -1.02 -2.57 12.54
C ASN A 103 -1.34 -1.96 11.16
N ALA A 104 -0.90 -0.72 10.92
CA ALA A 104 -1.02 -0.04 9.64
C ALA A 104 -0.24 -0.75 8.52
N THR A 105 0.97 -1.24 8.80
CA THR A 105 1.77 -2.03 7.85
C THR A 105 1.16 -3.40 7.53
N HIS A 106 0.31 -3.92 8.41
CA HIS A 106 -0.49 -5.14 8.19
C HIS A 106 -1.85 -4.89 7.51
N ASN A 107 -1.96 -3.77 6.79
CA ASN A 107 -3.15 -3.38 6.04
C ASN A 107 -4.42 -3.26 6.90
N PHE A 108 -4.28 -2.97 8.20
CA PHE A 108 -5.43 -2.68 9.03
C PHE A 108 -5.85 -1.22 8.86
N ALA A 109 -6.83 -1.01 7.99
CA ALA A 109 -7.26 0.31 7.51
C ALA A 109 -7.55 1.33 8.65
N PRO A 110 -8.23 0.96 9.76
CA PRO A 110 -8.45 1.88 10.88
C PRO A 110 -7.14 2.41 11.49
N SER A 111 -6.13 1.55 11.67
CA SER A 111 -4.83 1.98 12.19
C SER A 111 -4.03 2.78 11.19
N GLN A 112 -4.17 2.52 9.89
CA GLN A 112 -3.58 3.38 8.85
C GLN A 112 -4.13 4.81 8.96
N TYR A 113 -5.45 4.94 9.11
CA TYR A 113 -6.09 6.24 9.26
C TYR A 113 -5.67 6.95 10.56
N ILE A 114 -5.70 6.26 11.70
CA ILE A 114 -5.29 6.85 13.00
C ILE A 114 -3.80 7.24 12.97
N TYR A 115 -2.94 6.39 12.39
CA TYR A 115 -1.52 6.70 12.24
C TYR A 115 -1.31 7.93 11.34
N ALA A 116 -2.13 8.11 10.31
CA ALA A 116 -2.11 9.35 9.54
C ALA A 116 -2.49 10.55 10.42
N LEU A 117 -3.59 10.46 11.18
CA LEU A 117 -4.11 11.57 11.98
C LEU A 117 -3.12 12.08 13.03
N ILE A 118 -2.36 11.20 13.70
CA ILE A 118 -1.37 11.66 14.69
C ILE A 118 -0.26 12.51 14.04
N HIS A 119 0.03 12.31 12.75
CA HIS A 119 1.00 13.07 11.98
C HIS A 119 0.42 14.34 11.32
N ASN A 120 -0.88 14.57 11.44
CA ASN A 120 -1.58 15.78 11.01
C ASN A 120 -2.43 16.39 12.14
N ALA A 121 -2.03 16.15 13.39
CA ALA A 121 -2.71 16.70 14.55
C ALA A 121 -2.49 18.23 14.63
N PRO A 122 -3.44 19.04 15.16
CA PRO A 122 -3.29 20.49 15.25
C PRO A 122 -1.99 20.89 16.00
N PRO A 123 -1.22 21.90 15.53
CA PRO A 123 0.10 22.24 16.10
C PRO A 123 0.09 22.48 17.62
N GLU A 124 -1.01 23.03 18.13
CA GLU A 124 -1.21 23.34 19.55
C GLU A 124 -1.58 22.12 20.41
N SER A 125 -2.02 21.03 19.78
CA SER A 125 -2.49 19.82 20.45
C SER A 125 -1.34 19.09 21.17
N MET A 126 -1.66 18.35 22.23
CA MET A 126 -0.68 17.50 22.89
C MET A 126 -0.13 16.42 21.93
N ILE A 127 -0.97 15.90 21.03
CA ILE A 127 -0.57 14.92 20.03
C ILE A 127 0.53 15.49 19.12
N ALA A 128 0.40 16.71 18.60
CA ALA A 128 1.43 17.32 17.74
C ALA A 128 2.74 17.63 18.49
N LYS A 129 2.68 17.86 19.81
CA LYS A 129 3.89 18.02 20.64
C LYS A 129 4.67 16.72 20.84
N ILE A 130 3.98 15.59 20.68
CA ILE A 130 4.52 14.24 20.91
C ILE A 130 4.93 13.60 19.58
N PHE A 131 4.08 13.73 18.56
CA PHE A 131 4.28 13.18 17.24
C PHE A 131 4.57 14.33 16.28
N GLU A 132 5.75 14.28 15.67
CA GLU A 132 6.15 15.25 14.67
C GLU A 132 5.12 15.30 13.53
N GLN A 133 4.63 16.52 13.24
CA GLN A 133 3.78 16.74 12.07
C GLN A 133 4.56 16.37 10.82
N ASN A 134 3.99 15.46 10.05
CA ASN A 134 4.57 15.05 8.80
C ASN A 134 3.46 14.81 7.79
N TYR A 135 3.26 15.83 6.98
CA TYR A 135 2.15 15.87 6.05
C TYR A 135 2.27 14.84 4.91
N GLY A 136 3.51 14.47 4.53
CA GLY A 136 3.76 13.37 3.59
C GLY A 136 3.37 12.00 4.15
N ILE A 137 3.68 11.74 5.43
CA ILE A 137 3.25 10.52 6.14
C ILE A 137 1.72 10.50 6.22
N TYR A 138 1.10 11.62 6.61
CA TYR A 138 -0.34 11.75 6.66
C TYR A 138 -1.00 11.43 5.31
N ALA A 139 -0.58 12.08 4.22
CA ALA A 139 -1.17 11.86 2.90
C ALA A 139 -1.01 10.40 2.44
N LYS A 140 0.19 9.82 2.63
CA LYS A 140 0.46 8.42 2.28
C LYS A 140 -0.50 7.46 2.99
N TRP A 141 -0.66 7.61 4.30
CA TRP A 141 -1.46 6.66 5.09
C TRP A 141 -2.96 6.88 4.96
N VAL A 142 -3.42 8.12 4.73
CA VAL A 142 -4.82 8.37 4.34
C VAL A 142 -5.14 7.70 3.01
N HIS A 143 -4.27 7.81 2.00
CA HIS A 143 -4.48 7.11 0.72
C HIS A 143 -4.53 5.60 0.88
N LEU A 144 -3.64 5.02 1.69
CA LEU A 144 -3.66 3.57 1.97
C LEU A 144 -4.94 3.15 2.71
N ALA A 145 -5.40 3.95 3.67
CA ALA A 145 -6.64 3.67 4.40
C ALA A 145 -7.88 3.79 3.47
N ASP A 146 -7.93 4.80 2.60
CA ASP A 146 -8.93 4.96 1.54
C ASP A 146 -8.93 3.74 0.60
N GLN A 147 -7.74 3.32 0.14
CA GLN A 147 -7.53 2.10 -0.66
C GLN A 147 -7.98 0.81 0.03
N HIS A 148 -8.06 0.79 1.36
CA HIS A 148 -8.52 -0.37 2.12
C HIS A 148 -9.95 -0.22 2.64
N GLY A 149 -10.68 0.79 2.15
CA GLY A 149 -12.10 0.97 2.43
C GLY A 149 -12.39 1.56 3.82
N GLU A 150 -11.43 2.25 4.45
CA GLU A 150 -11.68 2.94 5.71
C GLU A 150 -12.58 4.17 5.46
N PRO A 151 -13.78 4.23 6.04
CA PRO A 151 -14.78 5.22 5.65
C PRO A 151 -14.40 6.66 6.00
N ARG A 152 -13.65 6.88 7.09
CA ARG A 152 -13.15 8.21 7.47
C ARG A 152 -12.06 8.67 6.51
N ALA A 153 -11.17 7.76 6.09
CA ALA A 153 -10.14 8.05 5.10
C ALA A 153 -10.71 8.32 3.70
N ILE A 154 -11.74 7.57 3.29
CA ILE A 154 -12.46 7.83 2.03
C ILE A 154 -13.08 9.22 2.06
N PHE A 155 -13.73 9.58 3.18
CA PHE A 155 -14.35 10.90 3.36
C PHE A 155 -13.31 12.03 3.35
N ASP A 156 -12.21 11.88 4.10
CA ASP A 156 -11.11 12.84 4.16
C ASP A 156 -10.45 13.05 2.80
N THR A 157 -10.22 11.95 2.06
CA THR A 157 -9.73 12.01 0.68
C THR A 157 -10.73 12.73 -0.23
N ALA A 158 -12.03 12.44 -0.11
CA ALA A 158 -13.06 13.11 -0.90
C ALA A 158 -13.06 14.63 -0.67
N ILE A 159 -12.97 15.09 0.59
CA ILE A 159 -12.88 16.52 0.92
C ILE A 159 -11.65 17.15 0.26
N ARG A 160 -10.48 16.52 0.39
CA ARG A 160 -9.21 17.09 -0.11
C ARG A 160 -9.16 17.15 -1.63
N MET A 161 -9.71 16.14 -2.30
CA MET A 161 -9.85 16.14 -3.76
C MET A 161 -10.86 17.18 -4.26
N ALA A 162 -11.82 17.58 -3.42
CA ALA A 162 -12.81 18.63 -3.69
C ALA A 162 -12.32 20.04 -3.33
N ALA A 163 -11.19 20.17 -2.62
CA ALA A 163 -10.70 21.45 -2.16
C ALA A 163 -10.40 22.38 -3.35
N LYS A 164 -10.75 23.67 -3.21
CA LYS A 164 -10.49 24.69 -4.25
C LYS A 164 -8.99 24.90 -4.48
N THR A 165 -8.20 24.83 -3.42
CA THR A 165 -6.74 24.94 -3.45
C THR A 165 -6.13 23.54 -3.39
N PRO A 166 -5.10 23.24 -4.20
CA PRO A 166 -4.42 21.96 -4.14
C PRO A 166 -3.91 21.73 -2.73
N VAL A 167 -4.21 20.54 -2.21
CA VAL A 167 -3.71 20.10 -0.92
C VAL A 167 -2.55 19.17 -1.24
N GLU A 168 -1.37 19.43 -0.66
CA GLU A 168 -0.17 18.63 -0.93
C GLU A 168 -0.49 17.12 -0.79
N GLY A 169 0.14 16.26 -1.58
CA GLY A 169 -0.14 14.82 -1.55
C GLY A 169 -1.53 14.37 -2.02
N PHE A 170 -2.45 15.28 -2.37
CA PHE A 170 -3.78 14.95 -2.91
C PHE A 170 -4.00 15.60 -4.28
N SER A 171 -4.32 14.77 -5.28
CA SER A 171 -4.71 15.27 -6.60
C SER A 171 -6.12 15.86 -6.56
N GLN A 172 -6.27 17.11 -7.00
CA GLN A 172 -7.60 17.70 -7.17
C GLN A 172 -8.36 16.97 -8.29
N SER A 173 -9.51 16.39 -7.94
CA SER A 173 -10.42 15.81 -8.93
C SER A 173 -11.83 15.77 -8.34
N PRO A 174 -12.68 16.77 -8.67
CA PRO A 174 -14.08 16.78 -8.24
C PRO A 174 -14.85 15.53 -8.69
N GLN A 175 -14.50 14.93 -9.84
CA GLN A 175 -15.11 13.69 -10.33
C GLN A 175 -14.80 12.52 -9.40
N MET A 176 -13.52 12.34 -9.04
CA MET A 176 -13.09 11.24 -8.16
C MET A 176 -13.52 11.45 -6.71
N SER A 177 -13.65 12.70 -6.26
CA SER A 177 -14.30 13.05 -5.00
C SER A 177 -15.78 12.66 -5.01
N TYR A 178 -16.50 12.98 -6.09
CA TYR A 178 -17.91 12.62 -6.25
C TYR A 178 -18.12 11.10 -6.26
N VAL A 179 -17.24 10.34 -6.90
CA VAL A 179 -17.26 8.87 -6.88
C VAL A 179 -17.12 8.30 -5.46
N ARG A 180 -16.26 8.89 -4.61
CA ARG A 180 -16.11 8.52 -3.19
C ARG A 180 -17.35 8.89 -2.37
N VAL A 181 -17.94 10.05 -2.62
CA VAL A 181 -19.19 10.48 -1.96
C VAL A 181 -20.34 9.52 -2.28
N LEU A 182 -20.50 9.09 -3.54
CA LEU A 182 -21.48 8.08 -3.92
C LEU A 182 -21.23 6.73 -3.25
N TYR A 183 -19.97 6.36 -3.02
CA TYR A 183 -19.63 5.15 -2.28
C TYR A 183 -20.05 5.23 -0.81
N LEU A 184 -19.71 6.34 -0.14
CA LEU A 184 -20.09 6.54 1.26
C LEU A 184 -21.61 6.60 1.42
N GLU A 185 -22.32 7.27 0.52
CA GLU A 185 -23.78 7.36 0.52
C GLU A 185 -24.44 5.98 0.35
N LYS A 186 -23.94 5.15 -0.58
CA LYS A 186 -24.46 3.79 -0.79
C LYS A 186 -24.29 2.89 0.43
N ASN A 187 -23.28 3.12 1.26
CA ASN A 187 -22.96 2.30 2.44
C ASN A 187 -23.20 3.07 3.75
N VAL A 188 -24.01 4.15 3.72
CA VAL A 188 -24.18 5.06 4.85
C VAL A 188 -24.77 4.37 6.08
N GLU A 189 -25.62 3.35 5.91
CA GLU A 189 -26.17 2.57 7.02
C GLU A 189 -25.08 1.81 7.79
N GLU A 190 -24.10 1.21 7.09
CA GLU A 190 -22.95 0.53 7.72
C GLU A 190 -22.00 1.55 8.35
N PHE A 191 -21.72 2.65 7.66
CA PHE A 191 -20.71 3.62 8.10
C PHE A 191 -21.20 4.58 9.18
N SER A 192 -22.49 4.90 9.24
CA SER A 192 -23.06 5.80 10.26
C SER A 192 -22.93 5.24 11.68
N GLN A 193 -22.80 3.92 11.85
CA GLN A 193 -22.49 3.31 13.15
C GLN A 193 -21.10 3.71 13.65
N GLN A 194 -20.14 3.92 12.75
CA GLN A 194 -18.77 4.31 13.05
C GLN A 194 -18.57 5.83 12.96
N MET A 195 -19.39 6.50 12.16
CA MET A 195 -19.34 7.94 11.88
C MET A 195 -20.75 8.53 11.95
N PRO A 196 -21.30 8.77 13.15
CA PRO A 196 -22.68 9.25 13.29
C PRO A 196 -22.95 10.58 12.56
N TRP A 197 -21.91 11.40 12.40
CA TRP A 197 -21.92 12.68 11.68
C TRP A 197 -21.86 12.54 10.15
N LEU A 198 -21.62 11.35 9.61
CA LEU A 198 -21.36 11.15 8.18
C LEU A 198 -22.52 11.63 7.31
N THR A 199 -23.76 11.35 7.70
CA THR A 199 -24.94 11.76 6.94
C THR A 199 -25.07 13.29 6.84
N GLU A 200 -24.79 14.00 7.95
CA GLU A 200 -24.89 15.45 8.02
C GLU A 200 -23.82 16.14 7.15
N GLU A 201 -22.63 15.55 7.06
CA GLU A 201 -21.50 16.09 6.31
C GLU A 201 -21.49 15.68 4.83
N LEU A 202 -22.03 14.50 4.48
CA LEU A 202 -22.08 14.02 3.09
C LEU A 202 -23.00 14.86 2.21
N VAL A 203 -24.16 15.27 2.73
CA VAL A 203 -25.15 16.05 1.96
C VAL A 203 -24.57 17.37 1.43
N PRO A 204 -23.99 18.27 2.26
CA PRO A 204 -23.42 19.52 1.77
C PRO A 204 -22.22 19.29 0.85
N LEU A 205 -21.38 18.27 1.12
CA LEU A 205 -20.25 17.93 0.26
C LEU A 205 -20.73 17.49 -1.14
N LYS A 206 -21.73 16.62 -1.22
CA LYS A 206 -22.35 16.18 -2.47
C LYS A 206 -22.92 17.35 -3.26
N GLN A 207 -23.66 18.24 -2.60
CA GLN A 207 -24.24 19.43 -3.24
C GLN A 207 -23.16 20.37 -3.80
N SER A 208 -22.08 20.60 -3.04
CA SER A 208 -20.92 21.38 -3.48
C SER A 208 -20.27 20.78 -4.74
N LEU A 209 -20.08 19.46 -4.76
CA LEU A 209 -19.50 18.74 -5.89
C LEU A 209 -20.39 18.77 -7.14
N ILE A 210 -21.71 18.63 -6.97
CA ILE A 210 -22.67 18.78 -8.07
C ILE A 210 -22.56 20.18 -8.68
N LYS A 211 -22.42 21.22 -7.85
CA LYS A 211 -22.21 22.60 -8.31
C LYS A 211 -20.89 22.75 -9.07
N MET A 212 -19.81 22.10 -8.61
CA MET A 212 -18.50 22.12 -9.27
C MET A 212 -18.51 21.37 -10.61
N LEU A 213 -19.19 20.23 -10.69
CA LEU A 213 -19.22 19.37 -11.88
C LEU A 213 -20.27 19.80 -12.92
N SER A 214 -21.29 20.53 -12.50
CA SER A 214 -22.62 20.62 -13.13
C SER A 214 -23.43 19.32 -13.00
N GLN A 215 -24.76 19.45 -12.93
CA GLN A 215 -25.68 18.31 -12.79
C GLN A 215 -25.51 17.26 -13.91
N LYS A 216 -25.28 17.72 -15.15
CA LYS A 216 -25.10 16.84 -16.32
C LYS A 216 -23.87 15.94 -16.17
N THR A 217 -22.76 16.50 -15.70
CA THR A 217 -21.53 15.74 -15.48
C THR A 217 -21.64 14.82 -14.27
N ALA A 218 -22.27 15.29 -13.17
CA ALA A 218 -22.52 14.46 -11.99
C ALA A 218 -23.33 13.20 -12.36
N ASN A 219 -24.42 13.36 -13.11
CA ASN A 219 -25.24 12.24 -13.61
C ASN A 219 -24.42 11.28 -14.50
N SER A 220 -23.50 11.80 -15.32
CA SER A 220 -22.61 10.97 -16.15
C SER A 220 -21.61 10.17 -15.31
N VAL A 221 -21.00 10.79 -14.29
CA VAL A 221 -20.09 10.12 -13.36
C VAL A 221 -20.82 8.98 -12.63
N GLU A 222 -22.00 9.25 -12.11
CA GLU A 222 -22.84 8.26 -11.42
C GLU A 222 -23.25 7.09 -12.32
N LYS A 223 -23.61 7.37 -13.58
CA LYS A 223 -24.07 6.34 -14.53
C LYS A 223 -22.93 5.53 -15.15
N HIS A 224 -21.75 6.12 -15.35
CA HIS A 224 -20.71 5.53 -16.20
C HIS A 224 -19.36 5.30 -15.51
N VAL A 225 -19.04 6.06 -14.47
CA VAL A 225 -17.76 5.97 -13.76
C VAL A 225 -17.93 5.17 -12.48
N TYR A 226 -18.92 5.53 -11.65
CA TYR A 226 -19.19 4.87 -10.37
C TYR A 226 -19.43 3.35 -10.50
N PRO A 227 -20.23 2.83 -11.45
CA PRO A 227 -20.48 1.38 -11.55
C PRO A 227 -19.24 0.59 -12.01
N LYS A 228 -18.29 1.27 -12.68
CA LYS A 228 -17.00 0.69 -13.07
C LYS A 228 -15.99 0.76 -11.93
N TYR A 229 -16.21 1.65 -10.96
CA TYR A 229 -15.39 1.80 -9.77
C TYR A 229 -15.82 0.75 -8.75
N ASN A 230 -15.14 -0.40 -8.78
CA ASN A 230 -15.45 -1.48 -7.86
C ASN A 230 -14.79 -1.20 -6.50
N PHE A 231 -15.48 -0.44 -5.65
CA PHE A 231 -15.05 -0.21 -4.27
C PHE A 231 -14.95 -1.51 -3.43
N ASN A 232 -15.64 -2.59 -3.84
CA ASN A 232 -15.50 -3.91 -3.22
C ASN A 232 -14.26 -4.68 -3.71
N LYS A 233 -13.60 -4.24 -4.79
CA LYS A 233 -12.30 -4.79 -5.25
C LYS A 233 -11.15 -4.35 -4.34
N PHE A 234 -11.36 -3.30 -3.55
CA PHE A 234 -10.45 -2.78 -2.53
C PHE A 234 -10.59 -3.51 -1.18
N ARG A 235 -11.73 -4.18 -0.98
CA ARG A 235 -11.97 -5.10 0.15
C ARG A 235 -11.34 -6.46 -0.18
N VAL A 236 -10.00 -6.52 -0.13
CA VAL A 236 -9.20 -7.74 -0.32
C VAL A 236 -9.29 -8.31 -1.75
N LEU A 237 -8.26 -8.10 -2.57
CA LEU A 237 -7.94 -9.03 -3.67
C LEU A 237 -7.50 -10.38 -3.08
N LYS A 238 -8.45 -11.13 -2.51
CA LYS A 238 -8.33 -12.57 -2.34
C LYS A 238 -8.82 -13.16 -3.66
N SER A 239 -7.92 -13.21 -4.63
CA SER A 239 -8.15 -13.94 -5.87
C SER A 239 -7.42 -15.27 -5.74
N SER A 240 -8.19 -16.36 -5.61
CA SER A 240 -7.73 -17.73 -5.80
C SER A 240 -7.21 -18.01 -7.23
N GLU A 241 -7.11 -16.99 -8.10
CA GLU A 241 -6.63 -17.08 -9.48
C GLU A 241 -5.30 -16.36 -9.71
N THR A 242 -4.84 -15.52 -8.77
CA THR A 242 -3.56 -14.82 -8.92
C THR A 242 -2.44 -15.75 -8.46
N PRO A 243 -1.51 -16.13 -9.35
CA PRO A 243 -0.48 -17.10 -8.99
C PRO A 243 0.42 -16.54 -7.90
N VAL A 244 0.77 -17.41 -6.96
CA VAL A 244 1.62 -17.08 -5.81
C VAL A 244 3.02 -16.62 -6.21
N ALA A 245 3.52 -17.12 -7.36
CA ALA A 245 4.80 -16.74 -7.94
C ALA A 245 4.76 -16.89 -9.47
N TRP A 246 5.63 -16.17 -10.19
CA TRP A 246 5.70 -16.27 -11.64
C TRP A 246 6.46 -17.53 -12.04
N LYS A 247 5.71 -18.62 -12.26
CA LYS A 247 6.26 -19.90 -12.69
C LYS A 247 6.34 -19.99 -14.21
N LEU A 248 7.52 -20.33 -14.72
CA LEU A 248 7.77 -20.63 -16.12
C LEU A 248 8.55 -21.94 -16.21
N ASN A 249 8.05 -22.92 -16.98
CA ASN A 249 8.65 -24.25 -17.12
C ASN A 249 8.96 -24.93 -15.77
N GLY A 250 8.05 -24.79 -14.79
CA GLY A 250 8.19 -25.38 -13.46
C GLY A 250 9.13 -24.63 -12.51
N GLN A 251 9.81 -23.58 -12.97
CA GLN A 251 10.73 -22.77 -12.17
C GLN A 251 10.12 -21.41 -11.84
N ILE A 252 10.44 -20.89 -10.66
CA ILE A 252 10.07 -19.53 -10.25
C ILE A 252 11.10 -18.57 -10.83
N LEU A 253 10.62 -17.51 -11.48
CA LEU A 253 11.51 -16.47 -11.96
C LEU A 253 12.12 -15.70 -10.78
N PRO A 254 13.43 -15.43 -10.77
CA PRO A 254 14.05 -14.63 -9.71
C PRO A 254 13.67 -13.14 -9.82
N PRO A 255 13.73 -12.36 -8.71
CA PRO A 255 13.47 -10.91 -8.73
C PRO A 255 14.30 -10.13 -9.76
N LYS A 256 15.53 -10.57 -10.01
CA LYS A 256 16.44 -9.98 -11.02
C LYS A 256 15.91 -10.01 -12.47
N CYS A 257 14.89 -10.82 -12.75
CA CYS A 257 14.22 -10.80 -14.05
C CYS A 257 13.40 -9.54 -14.29
N PHE A 258 13.04 -8.82 -13.23
CA PHE A 258 12.14 -7.67 -13.30
C PHE A 258 12.95 -6.39 -13.17
N ALA A 259 13.20 -5.73 -14.30
CA ALA A 259 13.91 -4.45 -14.31
C ALA A 259 13.02 -3.34 -13.72
N TYR A 260 13.51 -2.69 -12.67
CA TYR A 260 12.86 -1.55 -12.01
C TYR A 260 13.75 -0.30 -12.13
N VAL A 261 13.17 0.88 -11.89
CA VAL A 261 13.92 2.14 -11.91
C VAL A 261 14.85 2.18 -10.70
N TRP A 262 16.14 2.39 -10.93
CA TRP A 262 17.10 2.50 -9.82
C TRP A 262 16.83 3.77 -9.00
N VAL A 263 17.32 3.79 -7.76
CA VAL A 263 17.16 4.98 -6.90
C VAL A 263 17.76 6.23 -7.53
N SER A 264 18.87 6.09 -8.26
CA SER A 264 19.46 7.18 -9.03
C SER A 264 18.66 7.54 -10.29
N GLY A 265 17.87 6.60 -10.83
CA GLY A 265 17.19 6.75 -12.12
C GLY A 265 18.07 6.51 -13.34
N ASP A 266 19.39 6.38 -13.17
CA ASP A 266 20.37 6.34 -14.26
C ASP A 266 20.10 5.25 -15.29
N ASN A 267 19.53 4.11 -14.85
CA ASN A 267 19.25 3.00 -15.75
C ASN A 267 18.20 3.34 -16.81
N TYR A 268 17.27 4.24 -16.52
CA TYR A 268 16.29 4.74 -17.48
C TYR A 268 16.81 5.99 -18.22
N GLU A 269 17.53 6.87 -17.53
CA GLU A 269 18.17 8.03 -18.13
C GLU A 269 19.13 7.62 -19.25
N SER A 270 19.94 6.59 -19.03
CA SER A 270 20.86 6.04 -20.03
C SER A 270 20.15 5.60 -21.32
N PHE A 271 18.94 5.04 -21.21
CA PHE A 271 18.13 4.70 -22.38
C PHE A 271 17.55 5.95 -23.04
N GLN A 272 17.12 6.93 -22.24
CA GLN A 272 16.60 8.19 -22.74
C GLN A 272 17.66 9.02 -23.50
N GLU A 273 18.92 8.97 -23.06
CA GLU A 273 20.04 9.63 -23.75
C GLU A 273 20.45 8.88 -25.02
N ARG A 274 20.41 7.54 -24.99
CA ARG A 274 20.87 6.70 -26.10
C ARG A 274 19.92 6.72 -27.30
N PHE A 275 18.62 6.83 -27.04
CA PHE A 275 17.55 6.75 -28.02
C PHE A 275 16.81 8.10 -28.13
N PRO A 276 16.09 8.39 -29.23
CA PRO A 276 15.44 9.69 -29.43
C PRO A 276 14.17 9.87 -28.57
N ILE A 277 14.30 9.75 -27.24
CA ILE A 277 13.23 9.79 -26.26
C ILE A 277 13.27 11.14 -25.54
N LYS A 278 12.19 11.91 -25.61
CA LYS A 278 12.18 13.30 -25.09
C LYS A 278 11.88 13.42 -23.60
N SER A 279 11.25 12.42 -22.99
CA SER A 279 10.74 12.51 -21.62
C SER A 279 11.09 11.25 -20.84
N LEU A 280 11.97 11.41 -19.85
CA LEU A 280 12.32 10.35 -18.90
C LEU A 280 11.10 9.86 -18.13
N ASP A 281 10.28 10.79 -17.63
CA ASP A 281 9.06 10.48 -16.88
C ASP A 281 8.09 9.63 -17.70
N HIS A 282 7.91 9.97 -18.99
CA HIS A 282 7.06 9.17 -19.86
C HIS A 282 7.66 7.80 -20.19
N LEU A 283 8.99 7.69 -20.33
CA LEU A 283 9.68 6.42 -20.51
C LEU A 283 9.52 5.50 -19.29
N ILE A 284 9.69 6.05 -18.09
CA ILE A 284 9.49 5.30 -16.84
C ILE A 284 8.04 4.83 -16.72
N LYS A 285 7.08 5.73 -16.96
CA LYS A 285 5.66 5.42 -16.81
C LYS A 285 5.14 4.48 -17.89
N ASN A 286 5.65 4.53 -19.12
CA ASN A 286 5.09 3.83 -20.27
C ASN A 286 6.17 3.11 -21.10
N THR A 287 7.08 2.39 -20.43
CA THR A 287 8.25 1.76 -21.07
C THR A 287 7.91 0.86 -22.25
N GLY A 288 6.80 0.13 -22.19
CA GLY A 288 6.34 -0.76 -23.25
C GLY A 288 6.07 -0.05 -24.59
N LEU A 289 5.73 1.24 -24.58
CA LEU A 289 5.47 2.02 -25.80
C LEU A 289 6.74 2.29 -26.63
N TYR A 290 7.92 2.15 -26.04
CA TYR A 290 9.18 2.51 -26.69
C TYR A 290 9.87 1.30 -27.34
N PHE A 291 9.61 0.10 -26.84
CA PHE A 291 10.18 -1.13 -27.40
C PHE A 291 9.62 -1.45 -28.78
N GLY A 292 10.51 -1.67 -29.75
CA GLY A 292 10.16 -1.89 -31.15
C GLY A 292 9.88 -0.60 -31.94
N LYS A 293 10.06 0.57 -31.31
CA LYS A 293 9.95 1.89 -31.94
C LYS A 293 11.23 2.69 -31.73
N GLU A 294 11.32 3.55 -30.70
CA GLU A 294 12.53 4.31 -30.38
C GLU A 294 13.63 3.43 -29.81
N ILE A 295 13.28 2.38 -29.04
CA ILE A 295 14.20 1.35 -28.56
C ILE A 295 14.06 0.15 -29.53
N PRO A 296 15.00 -0.03 -30.48
CA PRO A 296 14.80 -0.90 -31.63
C PRO A 296 14.94 -2.39 -31.32
N ASN A 297 15.61 -2.75 -30.22
CA ASN A 297 15.85 -4.12 -29.81
C ASN A 297 15.86 -4.24 -28.28
N PHE A 298 16.00 -5.47 -27.79
CA PHE A 298 15.96 -5.79 -26.35
C PHE A 298 17.34 -6.00 -25.73
N GLU A 299 18.40 -5.62 -26.44
CA GLU A 299 19.76 -5.80 -25.95
C GLU A 299 20.08 -4.75 -24.88
N PRO A 300 20.97 -5.08 -23.92
CA PRO A 300 21.45 -4.11 -22.96
C PRO A 300 22.28 -3.02 -23.65
N ILE A 301 22.33 -1.85 -23.01
CA ILE A 301 23.24 -0.77 -23.34
C ILE A 301 24.41 -0.75 -22.34
N TYR A 302 25.51 -0.12 -22.71
CA TYR A 302 26.72 0.01 -21.90
C TYR A 302 27.05 1.49 -21.72
N PRO A 303 26.34 2.20 -20.81
CA PRO A 303 26.46 3.66 -20.68
C PRO A 303 27.79 4.08 -20.04
N TRP A 304 28.41 3.21 -19.26
CA TRP A 304 29.67 3.47 -18.57
C TRP A 304 30.77 2.53 -19.07
N GLU A 305 31.00 1.42 -18.38
CA GLU A 305 32.03 0.43 -18.72
C GLU A 305 31.43 -0.78 -19.47
N LYS A 306 32.25 -1.41 -20.32
CA LYS A 306 31.87 -2.61 -21.10
C LYS A 306 31.36 -3.79 -20.24
N ASN A 307 31.63 -3.79 -18.94
CA ASN A 307 31.25 -4.87 -18.03
C ASN A 307 30.04 -4.53 -17.14
N MET A 308 29.43 -3.34 -17.30
CA MET A 308 28.24 -2.93 -16.54
C MET A 308 27.05 -2.67 -17.47
N PRO A 309 26.46 -3.73 -18.07
CA PRO A 309 25.30 -3.58 -18.94
C PRO A 309 24.05 -3.15 -18.17
N VAL A 310 23.32 -2.18 -18.74
CA VAL A 310 21.98 -1.80 -18.28
C VAL A 310 20.95 -2.38 -19.24
N SER A 311 19.94 -3.08 -18.71
CA SER A 311 18.90 -3.74 -19.50
C SER A 311 17.53 -3.44 -18.91
N LEU A 312 16.62 -2.87 -19.70
CA LEU A 312 15.22 -2.68 -19.31
C LEU A 312 14.35 -3.91 -19.57
N ALA A 313 14.69 -4.75 -20.55
CA ALA A 313 14.02 -6.04 -20.78
C ALA A 313 14.99 -7.20 -20.52
N LYS A 314 14.47 -8.39 -20.18
CA LYS A 314 15.28 -9.57 -19.85
C LYS A 314 14.78 -10.80 -20.58
N PHE A 315 15.64 -11.39 -21.40
CA PHE A 315 15.36 -12.71 -21.97
C PHE A 315 15.27 -13.76 -20.86
N ILE A 316 14.32 -14.68 -20.96
CA ILE A 316 14.14 -15.76 -19.99
C ILE A 316 15.41 -16.62 -19.88
N SER A 317 16.15 -16.82 -20.97
CA SER A 317 17.42 -17.55 -20.94
C SER A 317 18.51 -16.86 -20.10
N LYS A 318 18.39 -15.56 -19.84
CA LYS A 318 19.30 -14.77 -18.98
C LYS A 318 18.77 -14.63 -17.55
N CYS A 319 17.60 -15.18 -17.25
CA CYS A 319 17.02 -15.26 -15.91
C CYS A 319 17.58 -16.48 -15.14
N THR A 320 18.87 -16.81 -15.33
CA THR A 320 19.47 -18.06 -14.89
C THR A 320 19.54 -18.22 -13.37
N VAL A 321 19.48 -19.49 -13.01
CA VAL A 321 19.17 -20.10 -11.71
C VAL A 321 20.46 -20.43 -10.93
N GLU A 322 21.60 -19.78 -11.24
CA GLU A 322 22.86 -20.04 -10.52
C GLU A 322 22.75 -19.74 -9.01
N ASN A 323 21.67 -19.08 -8.64
CA ASN A 323 21.20 -18.86 -7.29
C ASN A 323 19.67 -18.92 -7.32
N SER A 324 19.10 -20.11 -7.50
CA SER A 324 17.64 -20.33 -7.49
C SER A 324 16.98 -19.43 -6.46
N ALA A 325 16.02 -18.61 -6.90
CA ALA A 325 15.03 -18.08 -5.97
C ALA A 325 14.34 -19.29 -5.34
N VAL A 326 14.76 -19.65 -4.13
CA VAL A 326 14.16 -20.78 -3.44
C VAL A 326 12.77 -20.32 -2.99
N ALA A 327 11.75 -21.10 -3.35
CA ALA A 327 10.49 -21.05 -2.64
C ALA A 327 10.72 -21.55 -1.22
N HIS A 328 11.24 -20.71 -0.33
CA HIS A 328 11.43 -21.09 1.07
C HIS A 328 10.10 -20.93 1.82
N PRO A 329 9.51 -22.01 2.36
CA PRO A 329 8.79 -21.91 3.61
C PRO A 329 9.82 -21.69 4.73
N PHE A 330 10.21 -20.44 4.95
CA PHE A 330 10.05 -19.86 6.27
C PHE A 330 10.81 -20.45 7.52
N ASN A 331 12.13 -20.31 7.80
CA ASN A 331 12.78 -20.82 9.06
C ASN A 331 13.33 -19.71 10.04
N PRO A 332 12.73 -19.52 11.23
CA PRO A 332 12.92 -18.36 12.13
C PRO A 332 14.27 -18.18 12.85
N SER A 333 15.18 -19.15 12.86
CA SER A 333 16.38 -19.05 13.73
C SER A 333 17.54 -18.22 13.16
N LYS A 334 17.47 -17.73 11.92
CA LYS A 334 18.56 -16.97 11.27
C LYS A 334 18.01 -15.86 10.36
N GLY A 335 17.57 -14.75 10.95
CA GLY A 335 17.41 -13.45 10.28
C GLY A 335 16.60 -13.46 8.98
N HIS A 336 15.28 -13.38 9.15
CA HIS A 336 14.22 -12.58 8.49
C HIS A 336 12.90 -13.28 8.83
N PRO A 337 11.71 -12.67 8.93
CA PRO A 337 10.63 -12.99 7.97
C PRO A 337 9.61 -11.87 7.74
N ILE A 338 8.94 -11.88 6.58
CA ILE A 338 7.60 -11.27 6.40
C ILE A 338 6.69 -12.36 5.83
N LYS A 339 5.70 -12.81 6.61
CA LYS A 339 4.60 -13.68 6.17
C LYS A 339 3.37 -12.82 5.89
N ILE A 340 2.72 -13.01 4.74
CA ILE A 340 1.41 -12.43 4.38
C ILE A 340 0.56 -13.54 3.75
N ASP A 341 -0.56 -13.91 4.37
CA ASP A 341 -1.78 -14.56 3.85
C ASP A 341 -1.67 -16.01 3.35
N GLY A 342 -0.97 -16.88 4.10
CA GLY A 342 -1.22 -18.33 4.09
C GLY A 342 -0.71 -19.10 2.86
N GLU A 343 -0.53 -18.45 1.72
CA GLU A 343 0.24 -18.94 0.57
C GLU A 343 0.88 -17.76 -0.16
N ILE A 344 2.03 -17.28 0.33
CA ILE A 344 2.87 -16.34 -0.43
C ILE A 344 4.31 -16.85 -0.44
N VAL A 345 4.78 -17.16 -1.65
CA VAL A 345 6.19 -17.41 -1.95
C VAL A 345 6.74 -16.12 -2.53
N THR A 346 7.36 -15.29 -1.69
CA THR A 346 8.24 -14.22 -2.16
C THR A 346 9.48 -14.88 -2.73
N ALA A 347 9.78 -14.63 -4.01
CA ALA A 347 11.05 -15.03 -4.56
C ALA A 347 12.12 -14.07 -4.04
N TYR A 348 13.19 -14.61 -3.47
CA TYR A 348 14.31 -13.83 -2.97
C TYR A 348 15.58 -14.19 -3.73
N ASP A 349 16.43 -13.19 -3.96
CA ASP A 349 17.82 -13.43 -4.32
C ASP A 349 18.68 -13.44 -3.04
N ASN A 350 19.52 -14.45 -2.90
CA ASN A 350 20.20 -14.82 -1.67
C ASN A 350 21.06 -13.69 -1.12
N LYS A 351 20.82 -13.34 0.16
CA LYS A 351 21.63 -12.65 1.19
C LYS A 351 22.49 -11.42 0.84
N LYS A 352 22.83 -11.13 -0.41
CA LYS A 352 23.74 -10.04 -0.82
C LYS A 352 23.02 -8.84 -1.41
N GLU A 353 21.82 -9.01 -1.99
CA GLU A 353 21.17 -7.92 -2.75
C GLU A 353 19.75 -7.55 -2.28
N GLY A 354 19.16 -8.27 -1.33
CA GLY A 354 17.89 -7.87 -0.69
C GLY A 354 16.72 -7.68 -1.66
N LEU A 355 16.72 -8.36 -2.81
CA LEU A 355 15.70 -8.20 -3.85
C LEU A 355 14.51 -9.13 -3.61
N ASP A 356 13.30 -8.59 -3.80
CA ASP A 356 12.04 -9.33 -3.67
C ASP A 356 11.04 -8.97 -4.78
N TYR A 357 10.03 -9.82 -5.00
CA TYR A 357 8.82 -9.40 -5.71
C TYR A 357 7.56 -10.12 -5.23
N LYS A 358 6.42 -9.50 -5.51
CA LYS A 358 5.07 -10.04 -5.28
C LYS A 358 4.18 -9.79 -6.49
N ILE A 359 3.44 -10.81 -6.90
CA ILE A 359 2.35 -10.67 -7.89
C ILE A 359 1.14 -10.05 -7.19
N LEU A 360 0.63 -8.95 -7.74
CA LEU A 360 -0.54 -8.23 -7.20
C LEU A 360 -1.79 -8.50 -8.02
N HIS A 361 -1.65 -8.54 -9.35
CA HIS A 361 -2.79 -8.73 -10.25
C HIS A 361 -2.36 -9.37 -11.57
N SER A 362 -3.21 -10.21 -12.14
CA SER A 362 -3.07 -10.66 -13.53
C SER A 362 -3.58 -9.59 -14.49
N ILE A 363 -2.89 -9.43 -15.62
CA ILE A 363 -3.26 -8.50 -16.69
C ILE A 363 -3.66 -9.32 -17.91
N SER A 364 -4.77 -8.96 -18.54
CA SER A 364 -5.25 -9.70 -19.71
C SER A 364 -4.22 -9.62 -20.86
N VAL A 365 -4.12 -10.68 -21.65
CA VAL A 365 -3.20 -10.72 -22.81
C VAL A 365 -3.46 -9.58 -23.79
N LYS A 366 -4.74 -9.23 -24.01
CA LYS A 366 -5.15 -8.11 -24.86
C LYS A 366 -4.62 -6.78 -24.33
N GLU A 367 -4.76 -6.54 -23.04
CA GLU A 367 -4.24 -5.33 -22.40
C GLU A 367 -2.72 -5.30 -22.43
N CYS A 368 -2.07 -6.42 -22.10
CA CYS A 368 -0.61 -6.56 -22.20
C CYS A 368 -0.09 -6.17 -23.58
N GLN A 369 -0.69 -6.70 -24.66
CA GLN A 369 -0.28 -6.37 -26.02
C GLN A 369 -0.49 -4.88 -26.33
N SER A 370 -1.58 -4.27 -25.83
CA SER A 370 -1.86 -2.85 -26.03
C SER A 370 -0.86 -1.92 -25.36
N LEU A 371 -0.19 -2.39 -24.29
CA LEU A 371 0.83 -1.63 -23.57
C LEU A 371 2.21 -1.67 -24.26
N ALA A 372 2.39 -2.56 -25.24
CA ALA A 372 3.59 -2.65 -26.06
C ALA A 372 3.24 -2.87 -27.55
N PRO A 373 2.57 -1.89 -28.20
CA PRO A 373 1.99 -2.06 -29.53
C PRO A 373 3.05 -2.23 -30.63
N HIS A 374 4.30 -1.84 -30.37
CA HIS A 374 5.39 -1.89 -31.34
C HIS A 374 6.30 -3.12 -31.17
N VAL A 375 6.12 -3.91 -30.10
CA VAL A 375 6.83 -5.17 -29.93
C VAL A 375 6.31 -6.18 -30.94
N LYS A 376 7.17 -6.57 -31.89
CA LYS A 376 6.91 -7.64 -32.85
C LYS A 376 6.99 -8.98 -32.12
N GLY A 377 5.93 -9.35 -31.40
CA GLY A 377 5.82 -10.58 -30.62
C GLY A 377 4.43 -10.69 -29.98
N VAL A 378 4.10 -11.87 -29.47
CA VAL A 378 2.81 -12.14 -28.82
C VAL A 378 3.00 -12.11 -27.31
N CYS A 379 2.25 -11.26 -26.61
CA CYS A 379 2.18 -11.35 -25.16
C CYS A 379 1.48 -12.64 -24.74
N GLU A 380 2.11 -13.43 -23.89
CA GLU A 380 1.56 -14.70 -23.42
C GLU A 380 0.89 -14.55 -22.06
N ARG A 381 1.48 -13.74 -21.18
CA ARG A 381 1.03 -13.49 -19.80
C ARG A 381 1.54 -12.13 -19.34
N ALA A 382 0.80 -11.49 -18.46
CA ALA A 382 1.25 -10.27 -17.81
C ALA A 382 0.73 -10.18 -16.38
N PHE A 383 1.52 -9.51 -15.55
CA PHE A 383 1.20 -9.29 -14.15
C PHE A 383 1.61 -7.90 -13.71
N LEU A 384 0.81 -7.30 -12.85
CA LEU A 384 1.24 -6.21 -12.00
C LEU A 384 2.06 -6.79 -10.85
N LEU A 385 3.31 -6.38 -10.73
CA LEU A 385 4.21 -6.78 -9.65
C LEU A 385 4.52 -5.60 -8.73
N ARG A 386 4.69 -5.91 -7.44
CA ARG A 386 5.52 -5.11 -6.52
C ARG A 386 6.92 -5.72 -6.53
N THR A 387 7.93 -4.98 -6.94
CA THR A 387 9.34 -5.37 -6.79
C THR A 387 9.96 -4.55 -5.67
N GLY A 388 10.79 -5.15 -4.83
CA GLY A 388 11.44 -4.46 -3.73
C GLY A 388 12.94 -4.68 -3.71
N SER A 389 13.64 -3.71 -3.13
CA SER A 389 15.07 -3.81 -2.81
C SER A 389 15.28 -3.27 -1.41
N ASP A 390 15.92 -4.09 -0.56
CA ASP A 390 16.41 -3.68 0.75
C ASP A 390 17.84 -3.18 0.62
N PHE A 391 18.00 -1.86 0.67
CA PHE A 391 19.31 -1.20 0.64
C PHE A 391 19.99 -1.18 2.02
N GLY A 392 19.30 -1.65 3.07
CA GLY A 392 19.76 -1.53 4.45
C GLY A 392 19.89 -0.09 4.94
N GLY A 393 20.50 0.08 6.12
CA GLY A 393 20.81 1.40 6.69
C GLY A 393 19.59 2.30 6.91
N TYR A 394 19.75 3.62 6.68
CA TYR A 394 18.70 4.62 6.88
C TYR A 394 17.68 4.71 5.73
N ILE A 395 17.99 4.14 4.56
CA ILE A 395 17.12 4.19 3.35
C ILE A 395 16.00 3.15 3.46
N GLY A 396 16.30 1.98 4.05
CA GLY A 396 15.35 0.89 4.22
C GLY A 396 14.89 0.28 2.90
N ALA A 397 13.81 -0.51 2.97
CA ALA A 397 13.23 -1.17 1.80
C ALA A 397 12.46 -0.19 0.91
N SER A 398 12.79 -0.17 -0.38
CA SER A 398 12.06 0.57 -1.41
C SER A 398 11.27 -0.38 -2.29
N TYR A 399 10.11 0.06 -2.78
CA TYR A 399 9.22 -0.75 -3.60
C TYR A 399 8.78 -0.02 -4.85
N TRP A 400 8.70 -0.74 -5.97
CA TRP A 400 8.20 -0.27 -7.25
C TRP A 400 7.03 -1.13 -7.71
N TYR A 401 6.07 -0.51 -8.39
CA TYR A 401 4.89 -1.17 -8.92
C TYR A 401 4.94 -1.08 -10.43
N THR A 402 4.99 -2.21 -11.12
CA THR A 402 5.18 -2.24 -12.57
C THR A 402 4.42 -3.41 -13.16
N ILE A 403 3.71 -3.14 -14.25
CA ILE A 403 3.13 -4.19 -15.10
C ILE A 403 4.26 -4.74 -15.96
N TYR A 404 4.48 -6.04 -15.88
CA TYR A 404 5.42 -6.76 -16.73
C TYR A 404 4.66 -7.72 -17.65
N GLY A 405 5.11 -7.84 -18.89
CA GLY A 405 4.60 -8.82 -19.84
C GLY A 405 5.68 -9.81 -20.25
N LEU A 406 5.29 -11.08 -20.35
CA LEU A 406 6.06 -12.14 -20.99
C LEU A 406 5.66 -12.22 -22.46
N PHE A 407 6.60 -11.95 -23.36
CA PHE A 407 6.39 -11.99 -24.80
C PHE A 407 7.14 -13.17 -25.42
N ARG A 408 6.49 -13.83 -26.37
CA ARG A 408 7.14 -14.74 -27.32
C ARG A 408 7.45 -13.98 -28.60
N LEU A 409 8.73 -13.89 -28.93
CA LEU A 409 9.22 -13.24 -30.15
C LEU A 409 9.09 -14.16 -31.37
N PRO A 410 9.20 -13.66 -32.61
CA PRO A 410 9.07 -14.43 -33.86
C PRO A 410 10.09 -15.57 -33.98
N ASP A 411 11.24 -15.45 -33.33
CA ASP A 411 12.27 -16.48 -33.24
C ASP A 411 12.03 -17.47 -32.07
N ASN A 412 10.82 -17.46 -31.51
CA ASN A 412 10.39 -18.25 -30.35
C ASN A 412 11.12 -17.98 -29.03
N ARG A 413 12.01 -16.98 -28.96
CA ARG A 413 12.60 -16.59 -27.67
C ARG A 413 11.55 -15.90 -26.80
N GLN A 414 11.60 -16.18 -25.51
CA GLN A 414 10.75 -15.54 -24.51
C GLN A 414 11.50 -14.41 -23.79
N ILE A 415 10.79 -13.31 -23.57
CA ILE A 415 11.35 -12.10 -22.94
C ILE A 415 10.35 -11.46 -21.98
N ILE A 416 10.84 -10.94 -20.86
CA ILE A 416 10.09 -10.13 -19.92
C ILE A 416 10.39 -8.65 -20.16
N ILE A 417 9.31 -7.87 -20.27
CA ILE A 417 9.36 -6.46 -20.59
C ILE A 417 8.56 -5.67 -19.53
N PRO A 418 9.13 -4.64 -18.88
CA PRO A 418 8.36 -3.67 -18.12
C PRO A 418 7.50 -2.86 -19.09
N LEU A 419 6.20 -2.86 -18.87
CA LEU A 419 5.23 -2.27 -19.79
C LEU A 419 4.79 -0.89 -19.33
N LYS A 420 4.39 -0.81 -18.06
CA LYS A 420 3.80 0.39 -17.50
C LYS A 420 4.03 0.45 -16.00
N GLN A 421 4.46 1.59 -15.52
CA GLN A 421 4.33 1.92 -14.10
C GLN A 421 2.98 2.62 -13.94
N PRO A 422 1.98 1.96 -13.33
CA PRO A 422 0.76 2.66 -12.98
C PRO A 422 1.14 3.87 -12.14
N SER A 423 0.64 5.05 -12.50
CA SER A 423 0.61 6.16 -11.55
C SER A 423 -0.03 5.65 -10.27
N THR A 424 0.34 6.18 -9.10
CA THR A 424 -0.28 5.80 -7.83
C THR A 424 -1.82 5.83 -7.86
N SER A 425 -2.42 6.55 -8.82
CA SER A 425 -3.86 6.57 -9.14
C SER A 425 -4.44 5.30 -9.82
N TYR A 426 -3.62 4.43 -10.44
CA TYR A 426 -4.05 3.17 -11.08
C TYR A 426 -3.99 1.96 -10.14
N LEU A 427 -3.22 2.04 -9.06
CA LEU A 427 -3.31 1.11 -7.92
C LEU A 427 -4.61 1.32 -7.11
N LEU A 428 -5.38 2.34 -7.51
CA LEU A 428 -6.60 2.85 -6.92
C LEU A 428 -7.84 2.60 -7.81
N SER A 429 -7.73 1.86 -8.92
CA SER A 429 -8.85 1.50 -9.83
C SER A 429 -8.91 -0.01 -10.05
#